data_AF-A0A1J4MXF5-F1
#
_entry.id   AF-A0A1J4MXF5-F1
#
_cell.length_a   1.000
_cell.length_b   1.000
_cell.length_c   1.000
_cell.angle_alpha   90.00
_cell.angle_beta   90.00
_cell.angle_gamma   90.00
#
_symmetry.space_group_name_H-M   'P 1'
#
loop_
_entity.id
_entity.type
_entity.pdbx_description
1 polymer ?
#
loop_
_entity_poly.entity_id
_entity_poly.type
_entity_poly.pdbx_seq_one_letter_code
_entity_poly.pdbx_strand_id
1 'polypeptide(L)'
;MGSRSLRGVLVTLCVTVTAAYGVLYYAFTVLQPRIVDDTGWSAAAITTAFSAGTLVGAVAGIPVGRVIQRFGPRWVMAGASLLGTLALLVVAAAPSYAVFALGWLVVGLSTSGTFYPPAFAALTQWFGARRVQAITTLTLAGGFASTIFAPLTETMAAWVEWRWTYVILAGAFVVLTFVPSIVVLDRAWQPTAPHVDGRPVRDREVLRSRRFVLLSLAGTLVSMVVFASIVHLVPFLVSHGLSPATAAWALGLGGAGQVAGRAFYPTLAQRFGVRARMIGGVLWFAASVALLPLLPPVGWVMIVAAVLTGTARGLYTLISATVVSDVWGPERYAALNGVYSAPAGVAGALAPAAGAAVAALLGGYDALYWVLAGTVAVAGVLAGIALASFEGR
;
A
#
# COMPACT_ATOMS: atom_id res chain seq x y z
N MET A 1 11.17 -25.66 21.70
CA MET A 1 9.82 -25.23 21.26
C MET A 1 9.81 -25.22 19.73
N GLY A 2 9.03 -26.11 19.10
CA GLY A 2 9.09 -26.34 17.66
C GLY A 2 8.66 -25.11 16.85
N SER A 3 9.45 -24.72 15.86
CA SER A 3 9.13 -23.59 14.99
C SER A 3 7.75 -23.79 14.36
N ARG A 4 6.80 -22.88 14.61
CA ARG A 4 5.42 -22.99 14.09
C ARG A 4 5.41 -23.02 12.57
N SER A 5 4.44 -23.73 11.98
CA SER A 5 4.40 -23.95 10.53
C SER A 5 4.40 -22.64 9.74
N LEU A 6 5.13 -22.60 8.63
CA LEU A 6 5.13 -21.44 7.71
C LEU A 6 3.71 -21.05 7.28
N ARG A 7 2.81 -22.03 7.16
CA ARG A 7 1.39 -21.78 6.87
C ARG A 7 0.72 -20.93 7.96
N GLY A 8 0.96 -21.23 9.24
CA GLY A 8 0.42 -20.44 10.36
C GLY A 8 0.93 -19.00 10.35
N VAL A 9 2.20 -18.80 10.01
CA VAL A 9 2.78 -17.46 9.84
C VAL A 9 2.10 -16.69 8.70
N LEU A 10 1.95 -17.30 7.53
CA LEU A 10 1.29 -16.65 6.39
C LEU A 10 -0.15 -16.25 6.73
N VAL A 11 -0.93 -17.16 7.32
CA VAL A 11 -2.31 -16.88 7.74
C VAL A 11 -2.35 -15.73 8.74
N THR A 12 -1.45 -15.73 9.73
CA THR A 12 -1.36 -14.65 10.72
C THR A 12 -1.08 -13.31 10.06
N LEU A 13 -0.11 -13.24 9.15
CA LEU A 13 0.23 -12.00 8.45
C LEU A 13 -0.90 -11.54 7.53
N CYS A 14 -1.61 -12.46 6.85
CA CYS A 14 -2.81 -12.14 6.08
C CYS A 14 -3.89 -11.50 6.97
N VAL A 15 -4.25 -12.16 8.08
CA VAL A 15 -5.27 -11.66 9.02
C VAL A 15 -4.86 -10.30 9.59
N THR A 16 -3.60 -10.15 10.02
CA THR A 16 -3.10 -8.89 10.58
C THR A 16 -3.21 -7.75 9.59
N VAL A 17 -2.74 -7.94 8.35
CA VAL A 17 -2.77 -6.87 7.34
C VAL A 17 -4.20 -6.56 6.90
N THR A 18 -5.05 -7.57 6.70
CA THR A 18 -6.47 -7.38 6.35
C THR A 18 -7.21 -6.62 7.45
N ALA A 19 -7.03 -6.99 8.72
CA ALA A 19 -7.62 -6.30 9.86
C ALA A 19 -7.08 -4.88 10.01
N ALA A 20 -5.78 -4.66 9.82
CA ALA A 20 -5.16 -3.34 9.92
C ALA A 20 -5.73 -2.36 8.88
N TYR A 21 -5.83 -2.76 7.61
CA TYR A 21 -6.49 -1.91 6.60
C TYR A 21 -7.97 -1.72 6.87
N GLY A 22 -8.67 -2.79 7.28
CA GLY A 22 -10.10 -2.72 7.60
C GLY A 22 -10.41 -1.71 8.69
N VAL A 23 -9.71 -1.81 9.82
CA VAL A 23 -9.99 -1.06 11.05
C VAL A 23 -9.33 0.31 11.06
N LEU A 24 -8.06 0.41 10.63
CA LEU A 24 -7.29 1.67 10.73
C LEU A 24 -7.45 2.60 9.51
N TYR A 25 -8.07 2.12 8.42
CA TYR A 25 -8.23 2.90 7.19
C TYR A 25 -9.68 2.92 6.69
N TYR A 26 -10.27 1.75 6.38
CA TYR A 26 -11.60 1.71 5.77
C TYR A 26 -12.73 2.09 6.72
N ALA A 27 -12.64 1.75 8.01
CA ALA A 27 -13.64 2.15 9.00
C ALA A 27 -13.83 3.67 9.07
N PHE A 28 -12.76 4.47 8.93
CA PHE A 28 -12.84 5.93 8.87
C PHE A 28 -13.73 6.41 7.73
N THR A 29 -13.52 5.87 6.52
CA THR A 29 -14.30 6.28 5.34
C THR A 29 -15.80 6.02 5.49
N VAL A 30 -16.18 4.98 6.23
CA VAL A 30 -17.59 4.63 6.49
C VAL A 30 -18.18 5.48 7.62
N LEU A 31 -17.41 5.73 8.67
CA LEU A 31 -17.88 6.46 9.85
C LEU A 31 -17.80 7.98 9.71
N GLN A 32 -17.07 8.50 8.72
CA GLN A 32 -16.84 9.94 8.54
C GLN A 32 -18.13 10.77 8.58
N PRO A 33 -19.22 10.45 7.84
CA PRO A 33 -20.43 11.27 7.88
C PRO A 33 -21.06 11.32 9.28
N ARG A 34 -21.12 10.17 9.97
CA ARG A 34 -21.67 10.08 11.33
C ARG A 34 -20.84 10.87 12.36
N ILE A 35 -19.52 10.96 12.17
CA ILE A 35 -18.66 11.79 13.02
C ILE A 35 -18.99 13.27 12.81
N VAL A 36 -19.18 13.72 11.56
CA VAL A 36 -19.57 15.11 11.26
C VAL A 36 -20.89 15.44 11.92
N ASP A 37 -21.89 14.57 11.76
CA ASP A 37 -23.25 14.79 12.26
C ASP A 37 -23.30 14.85 13.81
N ASP A 38 -22.54 13.99 14.48
CA ASP A 38 -22.52 13.92 15.96
C ASP A 38 -21.65 15.01 16.62
N THR A 39 -20.51 15.36 16.01
CA THR A 39 -19.53 16.28 16.64
C THR A 39 -19.67 17.72 16.16
N GLY A 40 -20.32 17.95 15.02
CA GLY A 40 -20.36 19.24 14.33
C GLY A 40 -19.01 19.66 13.71
N TRP A 41 -17.97 18.84 13.78
CA TRP A 41 -16.69 19.14 13.12
C TRP A 41 -16.83 19.06 11.61
N SER A 42 -16.16 19.95 10.89
CA SER A 42 -16.24 19.94 9.43
C SER A 42 -15.62 18.65 8.84
N ALA A 43 -16.21 18.16 7.75
CA ALA A 43 -15.70 17.02 7.00
C ALA A 43 -14.23 17.22 6.57
N ALA A 44 -13.86 18.45 6.22
CA ALA A 44 -12.50 18.82 5.89
C ALA A 44 -11.54 18.62 7.08
N ALA A 45 -11.90 19.12 8.27
CA ALA A 45 -11.05 19.01 9.46
C ALA A 45 -10.76 17.55 9.84
N ILE A 46 -11.79 16.70 9.93
CA ILE A 46 -11.59 15.29 10.28
C ILE A 46 -10.79 14.52 9.23
N THR A 47 -10.96 14.87 7.94
CA THR A 47 -10.17 14.29 6.84
C THR A 47 -8.72 14.74 6.91
N THR A 48 -8.45 15.99 7.30
CA THR A 48 -7.09 16.50 7.54
C THR A 48 -6.41 15.73 8.67
N ALA A 49 -7.09 15.47 9.79
CA ALA A 49 -6.56 14.67 10.89
C ALA A 49 -6.17 13.25 10.44
N PHE A 50 -7.08 12.55 9.75
CA PHE A 50 -6.81 11.24 9.17
C PHE A 50 -5.61 11.26 8.21
N SER A 51 -5.59 12.22 7.28
CA SER A 51 -4.52 12.37 6.29
C SER A 51 -3.16 12.63 6.93
N ALA A 52 -3.11 13.51 7.93
CA ALA A 52 -1.90 13.77 8.71
C ALA A 52 -1.40 12.48 9.41
N GLY A 53 -2.31 11.66 9.94
CA GLY A 53 -1.98 10.35 10.49
C GLY A 53 -1.35 9.43 9.46
N THR A 54 -1.93 9.29 8.27
CA THR A 54 -1.35 8.45 7.21
C THR A 54 0.06 8.91 6.79
N LEU A 55 0.30 10.22 6.78
CA LEU A 55 1.63 10.79 6.53
C LEU A 55 2.62 10.43 7.65
N VAL A 56 2.21 10.52 8.92
CA VAL A 56 3.03 10.06 10.06
C VAL A 56 3.40 8.59 9.91
N GLY A 57 2.45 7.73 9.53
CA GLY A 57 2.71 6.31 9.28
C GLY A 57 3.74 6.07 8.17
N ALA A 58 3.64 6.81 7.07
CA ALA A 58 4.59 6.74 5.96
C ALA A 58 6.02 7.13 6.39
N VAL A 59 6.16 8.23 7.13
CA VAL A 59 7.46 8.69 7.64
C VAL A 59 8.03 7.74 8.70
N ALA A 60 7.18 7.27 9.61
CA ALA A 60 7.57 6.33 10.67
C ALA A 60 7.97 4.94 10.14
N GLY A 61 7.53 4.56 8.93
CA GLY A 61 7.97 3.33 8.28
C GLY A 61 9.50 3.21 8.14
N ILE A 62 10.22 4.32 8.02
CA ILE A 62 11.68 4.34 7.91
C ILE A 62 12.35 3.86 9.21
N PRO A 63 12.17 4.50 10.39
CA PRO A 63 12.74 3.99 11.63
C PRO A 63 12.19 2.61 11.99
N VAL A 64 10.91 2.33 11.74
CA VAL A 64 10.29 1.03 12.06
C VAL A 64 10.91 -0.11 11.27
N GLY A 65 11.25 0.08 9.99
CA GLY A 65 12.01 -0.90 9.21
C GLY A 65 13.38 -1.24 9.82
N ARG A 66 14.06 -0.27 10.43
CA ARG A 66 15.33 -0.51 11.17
C ARG A 66 15.11 -1.29 12.45
N VAL A 67 14.04 -0.99 13.18
CA VAL A 67 13.68 -1.74 14.39
C VAL A 67 13.34 -3.19 14.05
N ILE A 68 12.61 -3.44 12.96
CA ILE A 68 12.27 -4.80 12.48
C ILE A 68 13.53 -5.60 12.15
N GLN A 69 14.53 -5.00 11.51
CA GLN A 69 15.78 -5.71 11.26
C GLN A 69 16.47 -6.18 12.53
N ARG A 70 16.49 -5.32 13.57
CA ARG A 70 17.22 -5.59 14.80
C ARG A 70 16.49 -6.58 15.70
N PHE A 71 15.17 -6.43 15.83
CA PHE A 71 14.36 -7.15 16.82
C PHE A 71 13.38 -8.15 16.21
N GLY A 72 13.29 -8.20 14.89
CA GLY A 72 12.33 -9.01 14.16
C GLY A 72 10.92 -8.42 14.11
N PRO A 73 10.05 -8.98 13.25
CA PRO A 73 8.69 -8.50 13.04
C PRO A 73 7.78 -8.78 14.25
N ARG A 74 8.05 -9.85 15.03
CA ARG A 74 7.21 -10.28 16.15
C ARG A 74 6.87 -9.14 17.12
N TRP A 75 7.89 -8.53 17.71
CA TRP A 75 7.72 -7.51 18.74
C TRP A 75 7.27 -6.17 18.16
N VAL A 76 7.72 -5.84 16.96
CA VAL A 76 7.33 -4.59 16.30
C VAL A 76 5.85 -4.62 15.91
N MET A 77 5.39 -5.70 15.28
CA MET A 77 3.99 -5.85 14.89
C MET A 77 3.08 -5.92 16.12
N ALA A 78 3.48 -6.65 17.18
CA ALA A 78 2.73 -6.67 18.44
C ALA A 78 2.65 -5.27 19.09
N GLY A 79 3.76 -4.56 19.23
CA GLY A 79 3.77 -3.21 19.78
C GLY A 79 2.91 -2.23 18.96
N ALA A 80 3.00 -2.30 17.63
CA ALA A 80 2.21 -1.48 16.73
C ALA A 80 0.71 -1.82 16.78
N SER A 81 0.34 -3.09 16.93
CA SER A 81 -1.04 -3.54 17.14
C SER A 81 -1.63 -2.99 18.44
N LEU A 82 -0.87 -3.06 19.53
CA LEU A 82 -1.31 -2.51 20.81
C LEU A 82 -1.44 -0.99 20.75
N LEU A 83 -0.47 -0.31 20.15
CA LEU A 83 -0.51 1.14 19.93
C LEU A 83 -1.74 1.56 19.13
N GLY A 84 -2.05 0.86 18.03
CA GLY A 84 -3.21 1.15 17.19
C GLY A 84 -4.53 0.94 17.93
N THR A 85 -4.60 -0.11 18.75
CA THR A 85 -5.76 -0.37 19.62
C THR A 85 -6.00 0.77 20.58
N LEU A 86 -4.96 1.18 21.34
CA LEU A 86 -5.06 2.28 22.30
C LEU A 86 -5.40 3.61 21.60
N ALA A 87 -4.80 3.86 20.43
CA ALA A 87 -5.08 5.06 19.65
C ALA A 87 -6.52 5.12 19.15
N LEU A 88 -7.11 4.00 18.73
CA LEU A 88 -8.54 3.94 18.36
C LEU A 88 -9.46 4.19 19.55
N LEU A 89 -9.09 3.73 20.75
CA LEU A 89 -9.85 4.05 21.95
C LEU A 89 -9.78 5.55 22.28
N VAL A 90 -8.62 6.20 22.05
CA VAL A 90 -8.50 7.66 22.15
C VAL A 90 -9.37 8.37 21.10
N VAL A 91 -9.40 7.90 19.86
CA VAL A 91 -10.28 8.44 18.80
C VAL A 91 -11.74 8.30 19.19
N ALA A 92 -12.16 7.14 19.69
CA ALA A 92 -13.53 6.87 20.12
C ALA A 92 -13.96 7.74 21.32
N ALA A 93 -13.06 7.96 22.27
CA ALA A 93 -13.32 8.72 23.49
C ALA A 93 -13.01 10.23 23.35
N ALA A 94 -12.68 10.72 22.15
CA ALA A 94 -12.20 12.08 21.96
C ALA A 94 -13.27 13.14 22.32
N PRO A 95 -13.03 14.00 23.33
CA PRO A 95 -13.97 15.06 23.72
C PRO A 95 -13.83 16.32 22.85
N SER A 96 -12.75 16.43 22.09
CA SER A 96 -12.44 17.60 21.26
C SER A 96 -11.68 17.19 20.00
N TYR A 97 -11.71 18.06 18.99
CA TYR A 97 -11.01 17.84 17.72
C TYR A 97 -9.50 17.66 17.93
N ALA A 98 -8.90 18.35 18.89
CA ALA A 98 -7.47 18.22 19.18
C ALA A 98 -7.09 16.80 19.65
N VAL A 99 -7.91 16.21 20.53
CA VAL A 99 -7.70 14.81 21.00
C VAL A 99 -7.96 13.82 19.87
N PHE A 100 -9.00 14.07 19.06
CA PHE A 100 -9.29 13.26 17.88
C PHE A 100 -8.13 13.27 16.87
N ALA A 101 -7.59 14.45 16.58
CA ALA A 101 -6.46 14.62 15.68
C ALA A 101 -5.20 13.91 16.22
N LEU A 102 -4.89 14.09 17.51
CA LEU A 102 -3.78 13.37 18.15
C LEU A 102 -3.96 11.85 18.06
N GLY A 103 -5.18 11.35 18.31
CA GLY A 103 -5.53 9.93 18.14
C GLY A 103 -5.19 9.42 16.74
N TRP A 104 -5.57 10.16 15.68
CA TRP A 104 -5.25 9.80 14.30
C TRP A 104 -3.76 9.86 13.96
N LEU A 105 -2.99 10.79 14.55
CA LEU A 105 -1.53 10.79 14.39
C LEU A 105 -0.91 9.51 14.98
N VAL A 106 -1.39 9.07 16.13
CA VAL A 106 -0.91 7.84 16.80
C VAL A 106 -1.39 6.58 16.06
N VAL A 107 -2.64 6.56 15.53
CA VAL A 107 -3.10 5.51 14.61
C VAL A 107 -2.16 5.42 13.40
N GLY A 108 -1.80 6.57 12.83
CA GLY A 108 -0.77 6.70 11.80
C GLY A 108 0.52 5.97 12.14
N LEU A 109 1.09 6.25 13.32
CA LEU A 109 2.29 5.56 13.80
C LEU A 109 2.11 4.04 13.90
N SER A 110 0.95 3.55 14.34
CA SER A 110 0.64 2.11 14.36
C SER A 110 0.69 1.48 12.96
N THR A 111 0.14 2.13 11.93
CA THR A 111 0.11 1.57 10.57
C THR A 111 1.49 1.21 10.03
N SER A 112 2.53 1.94 10.43
CA SER A 112 3.92 1.67 10.02
C SER A 112 4.42 0.28 10.43
N GLY A 113 3.85 -0.29 11.50
CA GLY A 113 4.20 -1.61 12.03
C GLY A 113 3.17 -2.71 11.74
N THR A 114 1.98 -2.39 11.23
CA THR A 114 0.90 -3.38 11.00
C THR A 114 0.52 -3.57 9.53
N PHE A 115 0.91 -2.66 8.63
CA PHE A 115 0.61 -2.74 7.21
C PHE A 115 1.56 -3.69 6.45
N TYR A 116 1.49 -3.67 5.11
CA TYR A 116 2.27 -4.55 4.24
C TYR A 116 3.78 -4.60 4.50
N PRO A 117 4.52 -3.50 4.72
CA PRO A 117 5.99 -3.56 4.71
C PRO A 117 6.60 -4.48 5.78
N PRO A 118 6.17 -4.44 7.07
CA PRO A 118 6.58 -5.42 8.07
C PRO A 118 6.27 -6.87 7.70
N ALA A 119 5.08 -7.11 7.16
CA ALA A 119 4.66 -8.44 6.73
C ALA A 119 5.49 -8.94 5.54
N PHE A 120 5.79 -8.08 4.57
CA PHE A 120 6.66 -8.42 3.44
C PHE A 120 8.09 -8.73 3.88
N ALA A 121 8.63 -7.99 4.87
CA ALA A 121 9.93 -8.30 5.44
C ALA A 121 9.95 -9.70 6.08
N ALA A 122 8.92 -10.02 6.87
CA ALA A 122 8.75 -11.33 7.49
C ALA A 122 8.66 -12.46 6.45
N LEU A 123 7.80 -12.29 5.42
CA LEU A 123 7.61 -13.28 4.36
C LEU A 123 8.88 -13.45 3.52
N THR A 124 9.58 -12.37 3.21
CA THR A 124 10.81 -12.39 2.42
C THR A 124 11.89 -13.24 3.08
N GLN A 125 12.11 -13.08 4.39
CA GLN A 125 13.12 -13.86 5.10
C GLN A 125 12.68 -15.30 5.34
N TRP A 126 11.45 -15.53 5.84
CA TRP A 126 11.04 -16.87 6.27
C TRP A 126 10.63 -17.81 5.14
N PHE A 127 10.16 -17.29 4.00
CA PHE A 127 9.75 -18.13 2.87
C PHE A 127 10.85 -18.30 1.81
N GLY A 128 11.91 -17.47 1.83
CA GLY A 128 13.07 -17.58 0.94
C GLY A 128 12.66 -17.68 -0.54
N ALA A 129 12.91 -18.83 -1.17
CA ALA A 129 12.54 -19.10 -2.55
C ALA A 129 11.03 -18.99 -2.83
N ARG A 130 10.17 -19.25 -1.82
CA ARG A 130 8.70 -19.17 -1.93
C ARG A 130 8.12 -17.81 -1.56
N ARG A 131 8.97 -16.79 -1.32
CA ARG A 131 8.53 -15.45 -0.88
C ARG A 131 7.51 -14.80 -1.82
N VAL A 132 7.68 -14.96 -3.14
CA VAL A 132 6.78 -14.37 -4.13
C VAL A 132 5.37 -14.90 -3.97
N GLN A 133 5.21 -16.22 -3.86
CA GLN A 133 3.90 -16.86 -3.64
C GLN A 133 3.26 -16.40 -2.32
N ALA A 134 4.05 -16.28 -1.25
CA ALA A 134 3.57 -15.84 0.05
C ALA A 134 3.12 -14.36 0.02
N ILE A 135 3.92 -13.47 -0.59
CA ILE A 135 3.60 -12.04 -0.76
C ILE A 135 2.35 -11.88 -1.64
N THR A 136 2.23 -12.65 -2.73
CA THR A 136 1.02 -12.66 -3.56
C THR A 136 -0.19 -13.09 -2.74
N THR A 137 -0.10 -14.18 -1.98
CA THR A 137 -1.21 -14.65 -1.13
C THR A 137 -1.64 -13.57 -0.13
N LEU A 138 -0.67 -12.91 0.52
CA LEU A 138 -0.93 -11.86 1.49
C LEU A 138 -1.56 -10.61 0.85
N THR A 139 -1.12 -10.20 -0.33
CA THR A 139 -1.69 -9.05 -1.04
C THR A 139 -3.07 -9.33 -1.63
N LEU A 140 -3.38 -10.58 -1.98
CA LEU A 140 -4.73 -11.00 -2.34
C LEU A 140 -5.64 -10.95 -1.11
N ALA A 141 -5.21 -11.53 0.02
CA ALA A 141 -5.97 -11.50 1.28
C ALA A 141 -6.21 -10.07 1.78
N GLY A 142 -5.19 -9.21 1.76
CA GLY A 142 -5.33 -7.81 2.15
C GLY A 142 -6.20 -7.00 1.19
N GLY A 143 -6.34 -7.41 -0.08
CA GLY A 143 -7.29 -6.83 -1.02
C GLY A 143 -8.76 -6.98 -0.61
N PHE A 144 -9.09 -8.01 0.19
CA PHE A 144 -10.44 -8.20 0.73
C PHE A 144 -10.74 -7.35 1.97
N ALA A 145 -9.79 -6.54 2.46
CA ALA A 145 -9.99 -5.74 3.67
C ALA A 145 -11.20 -4.81 3.58
N SER A 146 -11.37 -4.06 2.49
CA SER A 146 -12.54 -3.20 2.32
C SER A 146 -13.83 -3.98 2.16
N THR A 147 -13.81 -5.05 1.36
CA THR A 147 -14.98 -5.93 1.13
C THR A 147 -15.52 -6.54 2.42
N ILE A 148 -14.64 -6.85 3.37
CA ILE A 148 -15.02 -7.40 4.67
C ILE A 148 -15.43 -6.28 5.64
N PHE A 149 -14.55 -5.29 5.84
CA PHE A 149 -14.69 -4.37 6.95
C PHE A 149 -15.61 -3.18 6.66
N ALA A 150 -15.80 -2.75 5.41
CA ALA A 150 -16.70 -1.64 5.13
C ALA A 150 -18.18 -2.01 5.42
N PRO A 151 -18.73 -3.14 4.91
CA PRO A 151 -20.08 -3.57 5.27
C PRO A 151 -20.23 -3.92 6.74
N LEU A 152 -19.21 -4.54 7.35
CA LEU A 152 -19.19 -4.85 8.78
C LEU A 152 -19.33 -3.57 9.62
N THR A 153 -18.51 -2.56 9.31
CA THR A 153 -18.51 -1.27 10.01
C THR A 153 -19.85 -0.55 9.84
N GLU A 154 -20.39 -0.53 8.61
CA GLU A 154 -21.70 0.09 8.34
C GLU A 154 -22.82 -0.60 9.11
N THR A 155 -22.83 -1.93 9.10
CA THR A 155 -23.84 -2.71 9.83
C THR A 155 -23.76 -2.41 11.32
N MET A 156 -22.57 -2.38 11.91
CA MET A 156 -22.38 -2.02 13.32
C MET A 156 -22.86 -0.60 13.61
N ALA A 157 -22.48 0.36 12.77
CA ALA A 157 -22.82 1.77 12.90
C ALA A 157 -24.31 2.08 12.68
N ALA A 158 -25.09 1.11 12.18
CA ALA A 158 -26.55 1.20 12.12
C ALA A 158 -27.22 0.90 13.48
N TRP A 159 -26.54 0.18 14.38
CA TRP A 159 -27.09 -0.22 15.69
C TRP A 159 -26.47 0.54 16.85
N VAL A 160 -25.21 0.97 16.72
CA VAL A 160 -24.49 1.69 17.76
C VAL A 160 -23.82 2.94 17.21
N GLU A 161 -23.55 3.90 18.09
CA GLU A 161 -22.84 5.12 17.75
C GLU A 161 -21.44 4.83 17.18
N TRP A 162 -20.90 5.81 16.44
CA TRP A 162 -19.58 5.72 15.83
C TRP A 162 -18.45 5.48 16.87
N ARG A 163 -18.60 6.05 18.07
CA ARG A 163 -17.67 5.85 19.19
C ARG A 163 -17.61 4.38 19.61
N TRP A 164 -18.77 3.78 19.89
CA TRP A 164 -18.87 2.36 20.25
C TRP A 164 -18.46 1.43 19.12
N THR A 165 -18.71 1.83 17.87
CA THR A 165 -18.21 1.09 16.70
C THR A 165 -16.68 1.00 16.73
N TYR A 166 -15.97 2.10 16.97
CA TYR A 166 -14.50 2.07 17.11
C TYR A 166 -14.03 1.28 18.33
N VAL A 167 -14.74 1.31 19.46
CA VAL A 167 -14.39 0.48 20.63
C VAL A 167 -14.45 -1.01 20.28
N ILE A 168 -15.51 -1.45 19.62
CA ILE A 168 -15.65 -2.85 19.21
C ILE A 168 -14.59 -3.22 18.17
N LEU A 169 -14.35 -2.34 17.19
CA LEU A 169 -13.31 -2.55 16.18
C LEU A 169 -11.90 -2.59 16.79
N ALA A 170 -11.61 -1.78 17.82
CA ALA A 170 -10.35 -1.84 18.56
C ALA A 170 -10.18 -3.18 19.29
N GLY A 171 -11.25 -3.68 19.93
CA GLY A 171 -11.28 -5.02 20.53
C GLY A 171 -11.04 -6.14 19.52
N ALA A 172 -11.71 -6.09 18.36
CA ALA A 172 -11.46 -7.03 17.28
C ALA A 172 -10.02 -6.93 16.75
N PHE A 173 -9.50 -5.71 16.59
CA PHE A 173 -8.16 -5.46 16.08
C PHE A 173 -7.08 -6.05 16.98
N VAL A 174 -7.15 -5.85 18.30
CA VAL A 174 -6.15 -6.43 19.23
C VAL A 174 -6.20 -7.96 19.22
N VAL A 175 -7.40 -8.56 19.19
CA VAL A 175 -7.57 -10.01 19.15
C VAL A 175 -7.02 -10.60 17.85
N LEU A 176 -7.30 -9.95 16.72
CA LEU A 176 -6.87 -10.44 15.40
C LEU A 176 -5.39 -10.20 15.11
N THR A 177 -4.75 -9.23 15.76
CA THR A 177 -3.40 -8.79 15.38
C THR A 177 -2.36 -8.95 16.49
N PHE A 178 -2.62 -8.48 17.71
CA PHE A 178 -1.64 -8.52 18.80
C PHE A 178 -1.38 -9.95 19.28
N VAL A 179 -2.45 -10.68 19.61
CA VAL A 179 -2.35 -12.04 20.15
C VAL A 179 -1.64 -12.97 19.14
N PRO A 180 -2.04 -13.03 17.85
CA PRO A 180 -1.36 -13.86 16.88
C PRO A 180 0.08 -13.40 16.60
N SER A 181 0.38 -12.10 16.67
CA SER A 181 1.74 -11.61 16.49
C SER A 181 2.69 -12.15 17.57
N ILE A 182 2.28 -12.11 18.84
CA ILE A 182 3.11 -12.65 19.94
C ILE A 182 3.20 -14.16 19.86
N VAL A 183 2.08 -14.81 19.55
CA VAL A 183 1.94 -16.27 19.70
C VAL A 183 2.52 -17.00 18.49
N VAL A 184 2.23 -16.55 17.26
CA VAL A 184 2.53 -17.28 16.01
C VAL A 184 3.84 -16.84 15.34
N LEU A 185 4.23 -15.57 15.44
CA LEU A 185 5.44 -15.05 14.78
C LEU A 185 6.75 -15.38 15.53
N ASP A 186 6.73 -16.41 16.38
CA ASP A 186 7.87 -16.91 17.14
C ASP A 186 8.76 -17.83 16.27
N ARG A 187 9.37 -17.24 15.25
CA ARG A 187 10.38 -17.90 14.42
C ARG A 187 11.71 -17.16 14.59
N ALA A 188 12.80 -17.91 14.47
CA ALA A 188 14.13 -17.35 14.48
C ALA A 188 14.21 -16.23 13.43
N TRP A 189 14.42 -15.02 13.93
CA TRP A 189 14.76 -13.87 13.12
C TRP A 189 16.27 -13.79 13.09
N GLN A 190 16.86 -13.83 11.90
CA GLN A 190 18.28 -13.61 11.75
C GLN A 190 18.45 -12.14 11.35
N PRO A 191 18.96 -11.26 12.23
CA PRO A 191 19.35 -9.93 11.80
C PRO A 191 20.44 -10.08 10.74
N THR A 192 20.07 -10.04 9.47
CA THR A 192 21.04 -10.18 8.40
C THR A 192 21.78 -8.85 8.28
N ALA A 193 22.93 -8.75 8.94
CA ALA A 193 23.92 -7.78 8.52
C ALA A 193 24.32 -8.15 7.08
N PRO A 194 24.13 -7.27 6.10
CA PRO A 194 24.42 -7.63 4.73
C PRO A 194 25.91 -7.88 4.55
N HIS A 195 26.27 -9.10 4.20
CA HIS A 195 27.63 -9.44 3.79
C HIS A 195 27.66 -9.66 2.28
N VAL A 196 28.58 -9.00 1.59
CA VAL A 196 28.99 -9.35 0.22
C VAL A 196 30.47 -9.65 0.31
N ASP A 197 30.89 -10.83 -0.16
CA ASP A 197 32.28 -11.30 -0.11
C ASP A 197 32.91 -11.21 1.30
N GLY A 198 32.14 -11.56 2.34
CA GLY A 198 32.61 -11.54 3.72
C GLY A 198 32.77 -10.16 4.35
N ARG A 199 32.41 -9.07 3.64
CA ARG A 199 32.46 -7.69 4.16
C ARG A 199 31.07 -7.17 4.50
N PRO A 200 30.88 -6.50 5.64
CA PRO A 200 29.63 -5.81 5.94
C PRO A 200 29.41 -4.69 4.93
N VAL A 201 28.40 -4.83 4.08
CA VAL A 201 27.95 -3.76 3.21
C VAL A 201 27.29 -2.71 4.07
N ARG A 202 27.81 -1.48 4.04
CA ARG A 202 27.15 -0.38 4.74
C ARG A 202 25.93 0.01 3.93
N ASP A 203 24.72 -0.14 4.48
CA ASP A 203 23.48 0.26 3.81
C ASP A 203 23.55 1.70 3.27
N ARG A 204 24.31 2.58 3.93
CA ARG A 204 24.59 3.95 3.47
C ARG A 204 25.16 4.03 2.06
N GLU A 205 26.03 3.10 1.66
CA GLU A 205 26.60 3.05 0.31
C GLU A 205 25.54 2.63 -0.72
N VAL A 206 24.70 1.66 -0.37
CA VAL A 206 23.58 1.24 -1.21
C VAL A 206 22.56 2.36 -1.36
N LEU A 207 22.16 3.00 -0.25
CA LEU A 207 21.18 4.10 -0.24
C LEU A 207 21.65 5.32 -1.04
N ARG A 208 22.96 5.53 -1.18
CA ARG A 208 23.57 6.59 -2.00
C ARG A 208 23.90 6.14 -3.42
N SER A 209 23.79 4.85 -3.72
CA SER A 209 24.09 4.34 -5.05
C SER A 209 23.13 4.90 -6.08
N ARG A 210 23.64 5.20 -7.28
CA ARG A 210 22.83 5.67 -8.41
C ARG A 210 21.65 4.72 -8.69
N ARG A 211 21.86 3.41 -8.59
CA ARG A 211 20.81 2.40 -8.79
C ARG A 211 19.66 2.53 -7.79
N PHE A 212 19.97 2.68 -6.50
CA PHE A 212 18.95 2.82 -5.46
C PHE A 212 18.15 4.11 -5.65
N VAL A 213 18.84 5.24 -5.87
CA VAL A 213 18.19 6.54 -6.06
C VAL A 213 17.26 6.53 -7.27
N LEU A 214 17.72 6.00 -8.42
CA LEU A 214 16.91 5.93 -9.63
C LEU A 214 15.72 4.99 -9.49
N LEU A 215 15.89 3.81 -8.85
CA LEU A 215 14.77 2.89 -8.61
C LEU A 215 13.77 3.43 -7.59
N SER A 216 14.22 4.14 -6.56
CA SER A 216 13.35 4.79 -5.58
C SER A 216 12.59 5.95 -6.20
N LEU A 217 13.24 6.77 -7.05
CA LEU A 217 12.58 7.83 -7.80
C LEU A 217 11.56 7.27 -8.79
N ALA A 218 11.92 6.26 -9.58
CA ALA A 218 10.98 5.54 -10.44
C ALA A 218 9.81 4.96 -9.63
N GLY A 219 10.11 4.36 -8.48
CA GLY A 219 9.15 3.86 -7.51
C GLY A 219 8.11 4.89 -7.09
N THR A 220 8.63 6.08 -6.77
CA THR A 220 7.86 7.22 -6.30
C THR A 220 6.94 7.78 -7.37
N LEU A 221 7.46 7.97 -8.58
CA LEU A 221 6.67 8.45 -9.73
C LEU A 221 5.55 7.48 -10.10
N VAL A 222 5.82 6.17 -10.12
CA VAL A 222 4.77 5.19 -10.40
C VAL A 222 3.73 5.16 -9.28
N SER A 223 4.14 5.21 -8.01
CA SER A 223 3.22 5.29 -6.86
C SER A 223 2.28 6.49 -6.97
N MET A 224 2.83 7.68 -7.25
CA MET A 224 2.05 8.90 -7.53
C MET A 224 0.96 8.64 -8.58
N VAL A 225 1.33 8.02 -9.71
CA VAL A 225 0.39 7.75 -10.80
C VAL A 225 -0.65 6.69 -10.41
N VAL A 226 -0.28 5.65 -9.66
CA VAL A 226 -1.24 4.65 -9.14
C VAL A 226 -2.35 5.32 -8.34
N PHE A 227 -1.99 6.22 -7.42
CA PHE A 227 -2.96 6.91 -6.56
C PHE A 227 -3.71 8.04 -7.28
N ALA A 228 -3.06 8.81 -8.15
CA ALA A 228 -3.75 9.84 -8.93
C ALA A 228 -4.76 9.24 -9.91
N SER A 229 -4.35 8.19 -10.65
CA SER A 229 -5.23 7.55 -11.63
C SER A 229 -6.47 6.91 -11.00
N ILE A 230 -6.36 6.29 -9.82
CA ILE A 230 -7.53 5.68 -9.17
C ILE A 230 -8.53 6.74 -8.68
N VAL A 231 -8.06 7.83 -8.09
CA VAL A 231 -8.92 8.88 -7.53
C VAL A 231 -9.62 9.66 -8.64
N HIS A 232 -8.92 9.96 -9.73
CA HIS A 232 -9.45 10.78 -10.82
C HIS A 232 -10.15 10.00 -11.94
N LEU A 233 -10.27 8.67 -11.83
CA LEU A 233 -10.95 7.83 -12.83
C LEU A 233 -12.43 8.16 -12.98
N VAL A 234 -13.18 8.22 -11.88
CA VAL A 234 -14.63 8.51 -11.94
C VAL A 234 -14.90 9.91 -12.48
N PRO A 235 -14.25 10.98 -11.98
CA PRO A 235 -14.38 12.32 -12.55
C PRO A 235 -14.04 12.40 -14.04
N PHE A 236 -12.97 11.72 -14.48
CA PHE A 236 -12.59 11.63 -15.89
C PHE A 236 -13.70 10.99 -16.75
N LEU A 237 -14.28 9.87 -16.31
CA LEU A 237 -15.32 9.19 -17.08
C LEU A 237 -16.61 10.03 -17.16
N VAL A 238 -16.99 10.66 -16.05
CA VAL A 238 -18.18 11.54 -16.01
C VAL A 238 -17.97 12.80 -16.86
N SER A 239 -16.78 13.39 -16.88
CA SER A 239 -16.48 14.54 -17.76
C SER A 239 -16.58 14.20 -19.24
N HIS A 240 -16.50 12.93 -19.60
CA HIS A 240 -16.69 12.40 -20.96
C HIS A 240 -18.13 11.97 -21.27
N GLY A 241 -19.09 12.31 -20.40
CA GLY A 241 -20.52 12.06 -20.62
C GLY A 241 -21.00 10.66 -20.22
N LEU A 242 -20.14 9.84 -19.57
CA LEU A 242 -20.60 8.58 -19.00
C LEU A 242 -21.41 8.81 -17.73
N SER A 243 -22.40 7.94 -17.50
CA SER A 243 -23.18 7.98 -16.27
C SER A 243 -22.31 7.65 -15.05
N PRO A 244 -22.63 8.22 -13.87
CA PRO A 244 -21.95 7.87 -12.62
C PRO A 244 -21.97 6.37 -12.32
N ALA A 245 -23.05 5.68 -12.67
CA ALA A 245 -23.17 4.23 -12.52
C ALA A 245 -22.14 3.47 -13.36
N THR A 246 -21.98 3.84 -14.64
CA THR A 246 -20.96 3.23 -15.52
C THR A 246 -19.55 3.53 -15.02
N ALA A 247 -19.29 4.75 -14.57
CA ALA A 247 -18.00 5.13 -14.00
C ALA A 247 -17.66 4.32 -12.73
N ALA A 248 -18.65 4.08 -11.87
CA ALA A 248 -18.50 3.22 -10.70
C ALA A 248 -18.20 1.76 -11.08
N TRP A 249 -18.86 1.21 -12.11
CA TRP A 249 -18.55 -0.11 -12.65
C TRP A 249 -17.12 -0.19 -13.19
N ALA A 250 -16.65 0.82 -13.92
CA ALA A 250 -15.28 0.88 -14.42
C ALA A 250 -14.25 0.90 -13.29
N LEU A 251 -14.49 1.69 -12.23
CA LEU A 251 -13.65 1.69 -11.05
C LEU A 251 -13.63 0.32 -10.34
N GLY A 252 -14.82 -0.27 -10.13
CA GLY A 252 -14.97 -1.56 -9.45
C GLY A 252 -14.32 -2.72 -10.21
N LEU A 253 -14.60 -2.85 -11.50
CA LEU A 253 -13.98 -3.88 -12.35
C LEU A 253 -12.48 -3.61 -12.59
N GLY A 254 -12.05 -2.34 -12.57
CA GLY A 254 -10.63 -1.98 -12.50
C GLY A 254 -9.93 -2.57 -11.27
N GLY A 255 -10.62 -2.66 -10.13
CA GLY A 255 -10.14 -3.39 -8.96
C GLY A 255 -9.99 -4.90 -9.20
N ALA A 256 -10.94 -5.53 -9.90
CA ALA A 256 -10.82 -6.93 -10.30
C ALA A 256 -9.61 -7.17 -11.23
N GLY A 257 -9.33 -6.23 -12.14
CA GLY A 257 -8.10 -6.22 -12.93
C GLY A 257 -6.85 -6.21 -12.05
N GLN A 258 -6.82 -5.43 -10.98
CA GLN A 258 -5.70 -5.40 -10.03
C GLN A 258 -5.44 -6.77 -9.38
N VAL A 259 -6.51 -7.48 -8.99
CA VAL A 259 -6.41 -8.85 -8.48
C VAL A 259 -5.81 -9.78 -9.52
N ALA A 260 -6.27 -9.70 -10.78
CA ALA A 260 -5.74 -10.52 -11.86
C ALA A 260 -4.24 -10.24 -12.09
N GLY A 261 -3.83 -8.97 -12.11
CA GLY A 261 -2.41 -8.58 -12.22
C GLY A 261 -1.54 -9.18 -11.11
N ARG A 262 -2.05 -9.24 -9.87
CA ARG A 262 -1.37 -9.90 -8.75
C ARG A 262 -1.29 -11.42 -8.93
N ALA A 263 -2.36 -12.04 -9.42
CA ALA A 263 -2.42 -13.48 -9.67
C ALA A 263 -1.47 -13.93 -10.79
N PHE A 264 -1.26 -13.11 -11.82
CA PHE A 264 -0.33 -13.42 -12.93
C PHE A 264 1.15 -13.19 -12.58
N TYR A 265 1.45 -12.39 -11.55
CA TYR A 265 2.82 -12.04 -11.21
C TYR A 265 3.75 -13.23 -10.89
N PRO A 266 3.35 -14.25 -10.10
CA PRO A 266 4.22 -15.40 -9.83
C PRO A 266 4.71 -16.09 -11.10
N THR A 267 3.83 -16.24 -12.10
CA THR A 267 4.18 -16.82 -13.41
C THR A 267 5.20 -15.95 -14.13
N LEU A 268 5.03 -14.63 -14.10
CA LEU A 268 6.00 -13.68 -14.68
C LEU A 268 7.33 -13.70 -13.92
N ALA A 269 7.31 -13.82 -12.59
CA ALA A 269 8.50 -13.89 -11.74
C ALA A 269 9.31 -15.18 -11.96
N GLN A 270 8.66 -16.27 -12.35
CA GLN A 270 9.34 -17.52 -12.71
C GLN A 270 9.94 -17.48 -14.12
N ARG A 271 9.36 -16.71 -15.04
CA ARG A 271 9.79 -16.68 -16.46
C ARG A 271 10.74 -15.55 -16.80
N PHE A 272 10.68 -14.44 -16.06
CA PHE A 272 11.37 -13.20 -16.41
C PHE A 272 12.19 -12.66 -15.24
N GLY A 273 13.42 -12.23 -15.54
CA GLY A 273 14.28 -11.53 -14.59
C GLY A 273 13.69 -10.18 -14.15
N VAL A 274 14.24 -9.62 -13.06
CA VAL A 274 13.72 -8.38 -12.43
C VAL A 274 13.66 -7.19 -13.41
N ARG A 275 14.64 -7.08 -14.31
CA ARG A 275 14.70 -6.00 -15.31
C ARG A 275 13.53 -6.08 -16.28
N ALA A 276 13.28 -7.26 -16.85
CA ALA A 276 12.18 -7.46 -17.79
C ALA A 276 10.82 -7.23 -17.11
N ARG A 277 10.65 -7.72 -15.87
CA ARG A 277 9.43 -7.48 -15.09
C ARG A 277 9.20 -6.00 -14.79
N MET A 278 10.22 -5.29 -14.33
CA MET A 278 10.13 -3.87 -14.00
C MET A 278 9.82 -3.02 -15.24
N ILE A 279 10.59 -3.18 -16.31
CA ILE A 279 10.40 -2.40 -17.54
C ILE A 279 9.04 -2.75 -18.18
N GLY A 280 8.74 -4.04 -18.36
CA GLY A 280 7.49 -4.49 -18.96
C GLY A 280 6.25 -4.05 -18.17
N GLY A 281 6.30 -4.15 -16.83
CA GLY A 281 5.20 -3.70 -15.98
C GLY A 281 4.97 -2.20 -16.00
N VAL A 282 6.04 -1.40 -16.01
CA VAL A 282 5.95 0.07 -16.09
C VAL A 282 5.48 0.52 -17.48
N LEU A 283 5.96 -0.10 -18.56
CA LEU A 283 5.49 0.19 -19.92
C LEU A 283 4.03 -0.20 -20.11
N TRP A 284 3.61 -1.36 -19.62
CA TRP A 284 2.21 -1.77 -19.60
C TRP A 284 1.35 -0.76 -18.85
N PHE A 285 1.81 -0.28 -17.69
CA PHE A 285 1.08 0.73 -16.95
C PHE A 285 0.97 2.06 -17.70
N ALA A 286 2.07 2.56 -18.27
CA ALA A 286 2.07 3.79 -19.07
C ALA A 286 1.10 3.68 -20.25
N ALA A 287 1.15 2.58 -21.00
CA ALA A 287 0.26 2.33 -22.12
C ALA A 287 -1.21 2.25 -21.68
N SER A 288 -1.51 1.54 -20.59
CA SER A 288 -2.87 1.42 -20.08
C SER A 288 -3.48 2.74 -19.61
N VAL A 289 -2.65 3.67 -19.09
CA VAL A 289 -3.10 5.01 -18.68
C VAL A 289 -3.28 5.91 -19.90
N ALA A 290 -2.38 5.84 -20.89
CA ALA A 290 -2.48 6.59 -22.15
C ALA A 290 -3.68 6.17 -23.01
N LEU A 291 -4.14 4.92 -22.89
CA LEU A 291 -5.30 4.42 -23.63
C LEU A 291 -6.59 5.13 -23.23
N LEU A 292 -6.74 5.56 -21.97
CA LEU A 292 -8.00 6.17 -21.49
C LEU A 292 -8.41 7.42 -22.29
N PRO A 293 -7.56 8.45 -22.47
CA PRO A 293 -7.92 9.63 -23.26
C PRO A 293 -7.95 9.38 -24.78
N LEU A 294 -7.47 8.23 -25.27
CA LEU A 294 -7.47 7.89 -26.71
C LEU A 294 -8.73 7.16 -27.16
N LEU A 295 -9.41 6.50 -26.23
CA LEU A 295 -10.53 5.62 -26.54
C LEU A 295 -11.84 6.42 -26.57
N PRO A 296 -12.81 6.02 -27.42
CA PRO A 296 -14.12 6.67 -27.43
C PRO A 296 -14.82 6.45 -26.08
N PRO A 297 -15.63 7.41 -25.59
CA PRO A 297 -16.27 7.35 -24.28
C PRO A 297 -17.49 6.42 -24.27
N VAL A 298 -17.29 5.19 -24.73
CA VAL A 298 -18.27 4.10 -24.75
C VAL A 298 -18.09 3.30 -23.46
N GLY A 299 -19.17 3.13 -22.70
CA GLY A 299 -19.11 2.60 -21.33
C GLY A 299 -18.33 1.28 -21.19
N TRP A 300 -18.61 0.28 -22.02
CA TRP A 300 -17.92 -1.01 -21.95
C TRP A 300 -16.43 -0.91 -22.37
N VAL A 301 -16.09 -0.02 -23.31
CA VAL A 301 -14.70 0.24 -23.74
C VAL A 301 -13.90 0.82 -22.59
N MET A 302 -14.47 1.81 -21.89
CA MET A 302 -13.83 2.42 -20.71
C MET A 302 -13.69 1.45 -19.55
N ILE A 303 -14.66 0.55 -19.35
CA ILE A 303 -14.56 -0.52 -18.36
C ILE A 303 -13.39 -1.45 -18.69
N VAL A 304 -13.25 -1.90 -19.94
CA VAL A 304 -12.12 -2.72 -20.37
C VAL A 304 -10.79 -2.00 -20.15
N ALA A 305 -10.69 -0.72 -20.54
CA ALA A 305 -9.51 0.09 -20.30
C ALA A 305 -9.16 0.17 -18.80
N ALA A 306 -10.15 0.43 -17.93
CA ALA A 306 -9.97 0.47 -16.49
C ALA A 306 -9.52 -0.87 -15.90
N VAL A 307 -9.99 -2.00 -16.44
CA VAL A 307 -9.52 -3.36 -16.09
C VAL A 307 -8.05 -3.54 -16.47
N LEU A 308 -7.62 -3.10 -17.65
CA LEU A 308 -6.22 -3.17 -18.09
C LEU A 308 -5.31 -2.26 -17.25
N THR A 309 -5.77 -1.06 -16.91
CA THR A 309 -5.06 -0.19 -15.96
C THR A 309 -5.01 -0.85 -14.57
N GLY A 310 -6.09 -1.52 -14.17
CA GLY A 310 -6.16 -2.39 -13.00
C GLY A 310 -5.05 -3.43 -12.96
N THR A 311 -4.96 -4.27 -14.00
CA THR A 311 -3.93 -5.33 -14.08
C THR A 311 -2.53 -4.78 -14.00
N ALA A 312 -2.26 -3.64 -14.65
CA ALA A 312 -0.97 -2.96 -14.58
C ALA A 312 -0.61 -2.53 -13.15
N ARG A 313 -1.56 -1.87 -12.46
CA ARG A 313 -1.39 -1.48 -11.05
C ARG A 313 -1.15 -2.70 -10.18
N GLY A 314 -1.90 -3.79 -10.38
CA GLY A 314 -1.77 -5.04 -9.63
C GLY A 314 -0.39 -5.66 -9.78
N LEU A 315 0.09 -5.75 -11.03
CA LEU A 315 1.42 -6.22 -11.34
C LEU A 315 2.49 -5.36 -10.67
N TYR A 316 2.37 -4.04 -10.79
CA TYR A 316 3.31 -3.10 -10.19
C TYR A 316 3.35 -3.19 -8.66
N THR A 317 2.22 -3.43 -7.98
CA THR A 317 2.23 -3.59 -6.52
C THR A 317 3.16 -4.73 -6.07
N LEU A 318 3.23 -5.82 -6.84
CA LEU A 318 4.13 -6.93 -6.53
C LEU A 318 5.56 -6.71 -7.00
N ILE A 319 5.76 -6.01 -8.11
CA ILE A 319 7.10 -5.56 -8.53
C ILE A 319 7.70 -4.68 -7.42
N SER A 320 6.97 -3.67 -6.95
CA SER A 320 7.41 -2.80 -5.86
C SER A 320 7.67 -3.59 -4.57
N ALA A 321 6.84 -4.59 -4.27
CA ALA A 321 7.02 -5.43 -3.09
C ALA A 321 8.27 -6.32 -3.16
N THR A 322 8.73 -6.76 -4.33
CA THR A 322 9.88 -7.67 -4.44
C THR A 322 11.15 -7.04 -5.00
N VAL A 323 11.10 -5.87 -5.65
CA VAL A 323 12.26 -5.24 -6.32
C VAL A 323 13.44 -5.08 -5.38
N VAL A 324 13.19 -4.73 -4.12
CA VAL A 324 14.25 -4.60 -3.13
C VAL A 324 14.94 -5.95 -2.89
N SER A 325 14.18 -7.02 -2.72
CA SER A 325 14.70 -8.38 -2.53
C SER A 325 15.33 -8.95 -3.81
N ASP A 326 14.83 -8.56 -4.98
CA ASP A 326 15.29 -9.08 -6.26
C ASP A 326 16.60 -8.42 -6.72
N VAL A 327 16.83 -7.15 -6.36
CA VAL A 327 18.04 -6.40 -6.73
C VAL A 327 19.13 -6.50 -5.66
N TRP A 328 18.76 -6.43 -4.39
CA TRP A 328 19.71 -6.40 -3.28
C TRP A 328 19.64 -7.63 -2.38
N GLY A 329 18.84 -8.64 -2.70
CA GLY A 329 18.71 -9.85 -1.88
C GLY A 329 17.72 -9.71 -0.71
N PRO A 330 17.12 -10.83 -0.27
CA PRO A 330 16.14 -10.85 0.81
C PRO A 330 16.71 -10.39 2.17
N GLU A 331 18.02 -10.52 2.37
CA GLU A 331 18.74 -10.19 3.60
C GLU A 331 18.68 -8.70 3.93
N ARG A 332 18.70 -7.85 2.90
CA ARG A 332 18.69 -6.38 2.98
C ARG A 332 17.30 -5.77 2.91
N TYR A 333 16.28 -6.60 2.73
CA TYR A 333 14.93 -6.12 2.42
C TYR A 333 14.42 -5.15 3.48
N ALA A 334 14.45 -5.54 4.75
CA ALA A 334 13.93 -4.73 5.84
C ALA A 334 14.70 -3.40 6.03
N ALA A 335 15.97 -3.32 5.61
CA ALA A 335 16.79 -2.09 5.66
C ALA A 335 16.47 -1.10 4.58
N LEU A 336 16.42 -1.61 3.36
CA LEU A 336 16.31 -0.78 2.18
C LEU A 336 14.84 -0.44 1.92
N ASN A 337 13.90 -1.35 2.21
CA ASN A 337 12.50 -1.18 1.84
C ASN A 337 11.85 0.03 2.52
N GLY A 338 12.15 0.29 3.79
CA GLY A 338 11.62 1.48 4.48
C GLY A 338 12.04 2.79 3.81
N VAL A 339 13.33 2.92 3.45
CA VAL A 339 13.85 4.11 2.76
C VAL A 339 13.38 4.15 1.30
N TYR A 340 13.27 3.00 0.65
CA TYR A 340 12.83 2.85 -0.74
C TYR A 340 11.36 3.28 -0.92
N SER A 341 10.48 2.82 -0.02
CA SER A 341 9.03 3.03 -0.10
C SER A 341 8.57 4.35 0.52
N ALA A 342 9.32 4.97 1.42
CA ALA A 342 8.88 6.19 2.10
C ALA A 342 8.56 7.36 1.14
N PRO A 343 9.43 7.72 0.17
CA PRO A 343 9.10 8.75 -0.81
C PRO A 343 7.86 8.40 -1.64
N ALA A 344 7.68 7.11 -2.00
CA ALA A 344 6.51 6.62 -2.72
C ALA A 344 5.21 6.73 -1.90
N GLY A 345 5.28 6.55 -0.57
CA GLY A 345 4.17 6.75 0.34
C GLY A 345 3.77 8.22 0.45
N VAL A 346 4.75 9.13 0.60
CA VAL A 346 4.51 10.58 0.60
C VAL A 346 3.91 11.04 -0.73
N ALA A 347 4.46 10.57 -1.86
CA ALA A 347 3.91 10.86 -3.17
C ALA A 347 2.46 10.35 -3.31
N GLY A 348 2.17 9.13 -2.83
CA GLY A 348 0.81 8.58 -2.83
C GLY A 348 -0.18 9.44 -2.04
N ALA A 349 0.24 10.00 -0.91
CA ALA A 349 -0.59 10.90 -0.10
C ALA A 349 -0.87 12.24 -0.81
N LEU A 350 0.10 12.76 -1.57
CA LEU A 350 -0.03 14.02 -2.31
C LEU A 350 -0.73 13.86 -3.67
N ALA A 351 -0.85 12.63 -4.18
CA ALA A 351 -1.34 12.33 -5.52
C ALA A 351 -2.76 12.86 -5.84
N PRO A 352 -3.75 12.74 -4.94
CA PRO A 352 -5.09 13.27 -5.21
C PRO A 352 -5.07 14.77 -5.47
N ALA A 353 -4.42 15.54 -4.59
CA ALA A 353 -4.35 17.00 -4.68
C ALA A 353 -3.51 17.45 -5.88
N ALA A 354 -2.36 16.80 -6.12
CA ALA A 354 -1.52 17.09 -7.29
C ALA A 354 -2.28 16.83 -8.60
N GLY A 355 -3.01 15.70 -8.70
CA GLY A 355 -3.81 15.37 -9.88
C GLY A 355 -4.93 16.37 -10.14
N ALA A 356 -5.63 16.83 -9.08
CA ALA A 356 -6.66 17.84 -9.20
C ALA A 356 -6.10 19.19 -9.69
N ALA A 357 -4.96 19.61 -9.15
CA ALA A 357 -4.29 20.84 -9.57
C ALA A 357 -3.84 20.77 -11.03
N VAL A 358 -3.26 19.64 -11.47
CA VAL A 358 -2.87 19.43 -12.87
C VAL A 358 -4.08 19.47 -13.81
N ALA A 359 -5.17 18.79 -13.46
CA ALA A 359 -6.39 18.83 -14.26
C ALA A 359 -6.97 20.25 -14.38
N ALA A 360 -6.97 21.02 -13.29
CA ALA A 360 -7.43 22.40 -13.29
C ALA A 360 -6.53 23.33 -14.15
N LEU A 361 -5.21 23.20 -14.03
CA LEU A 361 -4.25 24.05 -14.73
C LEU A 361 -4.14 23.74 -16.23
N LEU A 362 -4.32 22.47 -16.62
CA LEU A 362 -4.15 22.03 -18.00
C LEU A 362 -5.48 21.86 -18.76
N GLY A 363 -6.60 22.28 -18.17
CA GLY A 363 -7.89 22.37 -18.86
C GLY A 363 -8.69 21.07 -18.93
N GLY A 364 -8.42 20.08 -18.07
CA GLY A 364 -9.26 18.89 -17.94
C GLY A 364 -8.53 17.60 -17.58
N TYR A 365 -9.31 16.53 -17.47
CA TYR A 365 -8.78 15.22 -17.08
C TYR A 365 -8.01 14.52 -18.21
N ASP A 366 -8.25 14.81 -19.48
CA ASP A 366 -7.43 14.27 -20.59
C ASP A 366 -5.96 14.65 -20.45
N ALA A 367 -5.71 15.95 -20.23
CA ALA A 367 -4.37 16.46 -20.01
C ALA A 367 -3.72 15.83 -18.77
N LEU A 368 -4.50 15.62 -17.69
CA LEU A 368 -4.02 14.86 -16.53
C LEU A 368 -3.57 13.45 -16.93
N TYR A 369 -4.39 12.69 -17.64
CA TYR A 369 -4.05 11.31 -18.02
C TYR A 369 -2.84 11.23 -18.95
N TRP A 370 -2.65 12.21 -19.84
CA TRP A 370 -1.41 12.33 -20.63
C TRP A 370 -0.18 12.61 -19.76
N VAL A 371 -0.28 13.54 -18.81
CA VAL A 371 0.80 13.83 -17.86
C VAL A 371 1.14 12.59 -17.01
N LEU A 372 0.12 11.86 -16.55
CA LEU A 372 0.30 10.62 -15.80
C LEU A 372 1.01 9.56 -16.66
N ALA A 373 0.59 9.35 -17.91
CA ALA A 373 1.24 8.41 -18.82
C ALA A 373 2.71 8.78 -19.08
N GLY A 374 2.99 10.06 -19.33
CA GLY A 374 4.36 10.57 -19.49
C GLY A 374 5.21 10.37 -18.23
N THR A 375 4.63 10.59 -17.05
CA THR A 375 5.30 10.38 -15.75
C THR A 375 5.71 8.92 -15.56
N VAL A 376 4.83 7.97 -15.91
CA VAL A 376 5.15 6.53 -15.86
C VAL A 376 6.22 6.16 -16.89
N ALA A 377 6.16 6.74 -18.09
CA ALA A 377 7.18 6.52 -19.12
C ALA A 377 8.57 6.99 -18.65
N VAL A 378 8.67 8.18 -18.03
CA VAL A 378 9.91 8.67 -17.39
C VAL A 378 10.38 7.71 -16.31
N ALA A 379 9.48 7.23 -15.45
CA ALA A 379 9.82 6.23 -14.43
C ALA A 379 10.39 4.94 -15.05
N GLY A 380 9.86 4.51 -16.19
CA GLY A 380 10.34 3.36 -16.96
C GLY A 380 11.77 3.56 -17.47
N VAL A 381 12.07 4.76 -17.99
CA VAL A 381 13.43 5.13 -18.41
C VAL A 381 14.39 5.11 -17.22
N LEU A 382 14.01 5.73 -16.09
CA LEU A 382 14.84 5.74 -14.88
C LEU A 382 15.12 4.32 -14.36
N ALA A 383 14.10 3.46 -14.33
CA ALA A 383 14.25 2.05 -13.95
C ALA A 383 15.13 1.28 -14.95
N GLY A 384 14.96 1.53 -16.24
CA GLY A 384 15.78 0.94 -17.31
C GLY A 384 17.26 1.32 -17.17
N ILE A 385 17.57 2.59 -16.91
CA ILE A 385 18.93 3.08 -16.66
C ILE A 385 19.51 2.42 -15.39
N ALA A 386 18.72 2.35 -14.31
CA ALA A 386 19.17 1.77 -13.05
C ALA A 386 19.53 0.26 -13.17
N LEU A 387 18.85 -0.44 -14.07
CA LEU A 387 18.98 -1.88 -14.31
C LEU A 387 19.78 -2.21 -15.57
N ALA A 388 20.34 -1.22 -16.29
CA ALA A 388 21.02 -1.43 -17.57
C ALA A 388 22.22 -2.40 -17.47
N SER A 389 22.93 -2.35 -16.35
CA SER A 389 24.06 -3.24 -16.01
C SER A 389 23.69 -4.40 -15.08
N PHE A 390 22.39 -4.61 -14.84
CA PHE A 390 21.92 -5.65 -13.93
C PHE A 390 21.53 -6.90 -14.73
N GLU A 391 22.48 -7.82 -14.87
CA GLU A 391 22.25 -9.17 -15.37
C GLU A 391 21.91 -10.09 -14.19
N GLY A 392 20.72 -9.92 -13.63
CA GLY A 392 20.19 -10.87 -12.63
C GLY A 392 19.64 -12.10 -13.34
N ARG A 393 20.29 -13.26 -13.15
CA ARG A 393 19.80 -14.59 -13.55
C ARG A 393 18.44 -14.90 -12.94
#